data_AF-A0A2T6F2P7-F1
#
_entry.id   AF-A0A2T6F2P7-F1
#
_cell.length_a   1.000
_cell.length_b   1.000
_cell.length_c   1.000
_cell.angle_alpha   90.00
_cell.angle_beta   90.00
_cell.angle_gamma   90.00
#
_symmetry.space_group_name_H-M   'P 1'
#
loop_
_entity.id
_entity.type
_entity.pdbx_description
1 polymer ?
#
loop_
_entity_poly.entity_id
_entity_poly.type
_entity_poly.pdbx_seq_one_letter_code
_entity_poly.pdbx_strand_id
1 'polypeptide(L)'
;MKYAVTVSVDTDSLSGFTDSYIASLWHVGQANPAPHDDPDAGAFAEKIGREIIARFLRNMPAELYAHQGHHHYFSNLIKHGKMVDGEWVPNAAEQAGAE
;
A
#
# COMPACT_ATOMS: atom_id res chain seq x y z
N MET A 1 -26.25 30.57 -20.03
CA MET A 1 -24.84 31.02 -19.98
C MET A 1 -23.95 29.78 -19.98
N LYS A 2 -22.86 29.75 -20.75
CA LYS A 2 -22.00 28.56 -20.91
C LYS A 2 -20.58 28.89 -20.46
N TYR A 3 -19.95 27.97 -19.74
CA TYR A 3 -18.55 28.07 -19.32
C TYR A 3 -17.79 26.84 -19.82
N ALA A 4 -16.53 27.04 -20.21
CA ALA A 4 -15.63 25.97 -20.59
C ALA A 4 -14.44 25.96 -19.61
N VAL A 5 -14.06 24.77 -19.17
CA VAL A 5 -12.92 24.53 -18.29
C VAL A 5 -12.05 23.49 -18.95
N THR A 6 -10.76 23.79 -19.08
CA THR A 6 -9.75 22.85 -19.60
C THR A 6 -8.90 22.37 -18.43
N VAL A 7 -8.69 21.05 -18.36
CA VAL A 7 -7.87 20.42 -17.33
C VAL A 7 -6.66 19.79 -18.01
N SER A 8 -5.47 20.24 -17.63
CA SER A 8 -4.20 19.66 -18.08
C SER A 8 -3.57 18.88 -16.94
N VAL A 9 -3.15 17.65 -17.22
CA VAL A 9 -2.66 16.72 -16.20
C VAL A 9 -1.36 16.09 -16.68
N ASP A 10 -0.33 16.16 -15.84
CA ASP A 10 0.84 15.31 -15.98
C ASP A 10 0.56 13.94 -15.34
N THR A 11 0.29 12.95 -16.18
CA THR A 11 -0.05 11.59 -15.70
C THR A 11 1.15 10.81 -15.17
N ASP A 12 2.38 11.30 -15.33
CA ASP A 12 3.58 10.61 -14.85
C ASP A 12 3.90 11.01 -13.40
N SER A 13 3.29 12.08 -12.92
CA SER A 13 3.44 12.63 -11.56
C SER A 13 2.26 12.33 -10.61
N LEU A 14 1.35 11.40 -10.98
CA LEU A 14 0.11 11.12 -10.24
C LEU A 14 0.33 10.76 -8.76
N SER A 15 1.43 10.08 -8.44
CA SER A 15 1.76 9.69 -7.06
C SER A 15 2.01 10.89 -6.12
N GLY A 16 2.39 12.04 -6.68
CA GLY A 16 2.63 13.28 -5.93
C GLY A 16 1.38 14.12 -5.65
N PHE A 17 0.25 13.77 -6.26
CA PHE A 17 -0.99 14.53 -6.08
C PHE A 17 -1.77 14.12 -4.83
N THR A 18 -2.65 15.00 -4.35
CA THR A 18 -3.53 14.70 -3.21
C THR A 18 -4.64 13.72 -3.61
N ASP A 19 -5.19 12.99 -2.64
CA ASP A 19 -6.32 12.07 -2.87
C ASP A 19 -7.53 12.80 -3.47
N SER A 20 -7.82 14.02 -2.98
CA SER A 20 -8.92 14.85 -3.49
C SER A 20 -8.73 15.25 -4.95
N TYR A 21 -7.49 15.54 -5.35
CA TYR A 21 -7.19 15.88 -6.74
C TYR A 21 -7.28 14.63 -7.63
N ILE A 22 -6.73 13.50 -7.21
CA ILE A 22 -6.87 12.23 -7.93
C ILE A 22 -8.33 11.82 -8.12
N ALA A 23 -9.16 11.95 -7.08
CA ALA A 23 -10.61 11.70 -7.18
C ALA A 23 -11.30 12.66 -8.17
N SER A 24 -10.90 13.94 -8.17
CA SER A 24 -11.41 14.91 -9.15
C SER A 24 -11.02 14.53 -10.58
N LEU A 25 -9.77 14.08 -10.79
CA LEU A 25 -9.29 13.62 -12.09
C LEU A 25 -10.04 12.38 -12.59
N TRP A 26 -10.42 11.47 -11.69
CA TRP A 26 -11.28 10.33 -12.06
C TRP A 26 -12.61 10.80 -12.65
N HIS A 27 -13.27 11.76 -11.99
CA HIS A 27 -14.50 12.34 -12.52
C HIS A 27 -14.28 13.05 -13.85
N VAL A 28 -13.18 13.78 -14.02
CA VAL A 28 -12.81 14.42 -15.30
C VAL A 28 -12.60 13.38 -16.40
N GLY A 29 -11.88 12.29 -16.12
CA GLY A 29 -11.61 11.22 -17.08
C GLY A 29 -12.88 10.49 -17.51
N GLN A 30 -13.78 10.18 -16.57
CA GLN A 30 -15.06 9.53 -16.88
C GLN A 30 -16.05 10.47 -17.60
N ALA A 31 -15.97 11.78 -17.33
CA ALA A 31 -16.78 12.79 -18.02
C ALA A 31 -16.14 13.31 -19.31
N ASN A 32 -15.02 12.72 -19.76
CA ASN A 32 -14.34 13.12 -20.98
C ASN A 32 -15.29 12.94 -22.18
N PRO A 33 -15.55 14.00 -22.97
CA PRO A 33 -16.48 13.94 -24.11
C PRO A 33 -15.91 13.22 -25.35
N ALA A 34 -14.72 12.61 -25.25
CA ALA A 34 -14.15 11.82 -26.32
C ALA A 34 -15.10 10.66 -26.75
N PRO A 35 -15.04 10.23 -28.03
CA PRO A 35 -15.84 9.10 -28.50
C PRO A 35 -15.57 7.82 -27.71
N HIS A 36 -16.51 6.88 -27.79
CA HIS A 36 -16.27 5.52 -27.31
C HIS A 36 -15.06 4.91 -28.02
N ASP A 37 -14.29 4.09 -27.29
CA ASP A 37 -13.03 3.47 -27.73
C ASP A 37 -11.90 4.44 -28.11
N ASP A 38 -11.98 5.72 -27.70
CA ASP A 38 -10.84 6.63 -27.84
C ASP A 38 -9.66 6.15 -26.98
N PRO A 39 -8.49 5.87 -27.59
CA PRO A 39 -7.37 5.24 -26.91
C PRO A 39 -6.73 6.14 -25.85
N ASP A 40 -6.68 7.46 -26.10
CA ASP A 40 -6.05 8.41 -25.20
C ASP A 40 -6.94 8.69 -23.98
N ALA A 41 -8.26 8.82 -24.20
CA ALA A 41 -9.23 8.94 -23.12
C ALA A 41 -9.26 7.69 -22.24
N GLY A 42 -9.21 6.51 -22.85
CA GLY A 42 -9.11 5.24 -22.15
C GLY A 42 -7.82 5.14 -21.32
N ALA A 43 -6.67 5.43 -21.92
CA ALA A 43 -5.37 5.42 -21.25
C ALA A 43 -5.31 6.42 -20.08
N PHE A 44 -5.87 7.62 -20.25
CA PHE A 44 -5.97 8.62 -19.19
C PHE A 44 -6.78 8.10 -17.99
N ALA A 45 -7.99 7.58 -18.24
CA ALA A 45 -8.85 7.03 -17.20
C ALA A 45 -8.18 5.82 -16.50
N GLU A 46 -7.51 4.95 -17.25
CA GLU A 46 -6.81 3.79 -16.72
C GLU A 46 -5.66 4.19 -15.77
N LYS A 47 -4.81 5.15 -16.18
CA LYS A 47 -3.70 5.64 -15.32
C LYS A 47 -4.22 6.16 -13.97
N ILE A 48 -5.31 6.93 -13.98
CA ILE A 48 -5.93 7.45 -12.75
C ILE A 48 -6.51 6.31 -11.90
N GLY A 49 -7.26 5.40 -12.51
CA GLY A 49 -7.86 4.26 -11.82
C GLY A 49 -6.82 3.37 -11.15
N ARG A 50 -5.69 3.10 -11.82
CA ARG A 50 -4.56 2.35 -11.25
C ARG A 50 -3.95 3.04 -10.03
N GLU A 51 -3.79 4.36 -10.06
CA GLU A 51 -3.29 5.10 -8.90
C GLU A 51 -4.29 5.07 -7.72
N ILE A 52 -5.60 5.15 -7.99
CA ILE A 52 -6.63 4.98 -6.93
C ILE A 52 -6.52 3.61 -6.29
N ILE A 53 -6.42 2.54 -7.09
CA ILE A 53 -6.24 1.17 -6.58
C ILE A 53 -4.95 1.07 -5.77
N ALA A 54 -3.84 1.62 -6.25
CA ALA A 54 -2.57 1.61 -5.55
C ALA A 54 -2.67 2.31 -4.18
N ARG A 55 -3.33 3.47 -4.10
CA ARG A 55 -3.57 4.20 -2.84
C ARG A 55 -4.48 3.42 -1.90
N PHE A 56 -5.55 2.84 -2.42
CA PHE A 56 -6.43 1.98 -1.66
C PHE A 56 -5.64 0.82 -1.03
N LEU A 57 -4.83 0.10 -1.83
CA LEU A 57 -4.00 -1.01 -1.35
C LEU A 57 -2.96 -0.58 -0.30
N ARG A 58 -2.38 0.62 -0.41
CA ARG A 58 -1.45 1.17 0.61
C ARG A 58 -2.15 1.45 1.96
N ASN A 59 -3.40 1.89 1.91
CA ASN A 59 -4.17 2.30 3.09
C ASN A 59 -4.96 1.16 3.73
N MET A 60 -5.07 0.02 3.06
CA MET A 60 -5.66 -1.18 3.65
C MET A 60 -4.68 -1.79 4.67
N PRO A 61 -5.13 -2.15 5.89
CA PRO A 61 -4.30 -2.91 6.81
C PRO A 61 -3.90 -4.20 6.10
N ALA A 62 -2.61 -4.37 5.85
CA ALA A 62 -2.09 -5.49 5.10
C ALA A 62 -2.29 -6.79 5.89
N GLU A 63 -3.46 -7.43 5.73
CA GLU A 63 -3.75 -8.77 6.28
C GLU A 63 -2.71 -9.81 5.84
N LEU A 64 -2.00 -9.55 4.73
CA LEU A 64 -0.96 -10.42 4.18
C LEU A 64 0.47 -10.03 4.61
N TYR A 65 0.64 -9.16 5.61
CA TYR A 65 1.95 -8.86 6.20
C TYR A 65 2.36 -9.86 7.30
N ALA A 66 1.70 -11.02 7.38
CA ALA A 66 1.91 -12.05 8.40
C ALA A 66 3.28 -12.76 8.33
N HIS A 67 3.97 -12.68 7.20
CA HIS A 67 5.23 -13.40 6.97
C HIS A 67 6.41 -12.44 6.90
N GLN A 68 6.90 -12.03 8.07
CA GLN A 68 8.16 -11.28 8.17
C GLN A 68 9.33 -12.23 8.37
N GLY A 69 10.44 -11.99 7.67
CA GLY A 69 11.67 -12.80 7.81
C GLY A 69 12.21 -12.84 9.24
N HIS A 70 11.93 -11.80 10.04
CA HIS A 70 12.32 -11.77 11.45
C HIS A 70 11.44 -12.64 12.36
N HIS A 71 10.23 -13.05 11.94
CA HIS A 71 9.34 -13.88 12.76
C HIS A 71 10.01 -15.22 13.09
N HIS A 72 10.63 -15.89 12.11
CA HIS A 72 11.28 -17.17 12.35
C HIS A 72 12.48 -17.05 13.31
N TYR A 73 13.33 -16.04 13.11
CA TYR A 73 14.47 -15.77 13.98
C TYR A 73 14.00 -15.45 15.42
N PHE A 74 13.04 -14.54 15.56
CA PHE A 74 12.55 -14.10 16.86
C PHE A 74 11.79 -15.20 17.59
N SER A 75 10.95 -15.98 16.91
CA SER A 75 10.26 -17.15 17.48
C SER A 75 11.22 -18.24 17.95
N ASN A 76 12.37 -18.43 17.31
CA ASN A 76 13.40 -19.33 17.80
C ASN A 76 14.14 -18.73 19.00
N LEU A 77 14.49 -17.45 18.96
CA LEU A 77 15.18 -16.76 20.05
C LEU A 77 14.40 -16.86 21.37
N ILE A 78 13.09 -16.59 21.36
CA ILE A 78 12.23 -16.61 22.57
C ILE A 78 12.00 -18.02 23.17
N LYS A 79 12.36 -19.10 22.46
CA LYS A 79 12.38 -20.45 23.06
C LYS A 79 13.50 -20.56 24.10
N HIS A 80 14.57 -19.79 23.93
CA HIS A 80 15.78 -19.88 24.74
C HIS A 80 15.89 -18.79 25.81
N GLY A 81 14.94 -17.85 25.86
CA GLY A 81 14.92 -16.80 26.87
C GLY A 81 13.85 -15.75 26.62
N LYS A 82 13.84 -14.74 27.47
CA LYS A 82 12.91 -13.62 27.41
C LYS A 82 13.58 -12.35 27.93
N MET A 83 13.10 -11.20 27.48
CA MET A 83 13.50 -9.92 28.05
C MET A 83 12.78 -9.70 29.39
N VAL A 84 13.53 -9.35 30.43
CA VAL A 84 13.02 -8.90 31.74
C VAL A 84 13.76 -7.61 32.08
N ASP A 85 13.01 -6.52 32.29
CA ASP A 85 13.57 -5.20 32.65
C ASP A 85 14.69 -4.68 31.73
N GLY A 86 14.61 -5.00 30.44
CA GLY A 86 15.61 -4.58 29.45
C GLY A 86 16.84 -5.50 29.34
N GLU A 87 16.89 -6.59 30.10
CA GLU A 87 17.95 -7.61 30.02
C GLU A 87 17.43 -8.94 29.49
N TRP A 88 18.25 -9.65 28.71
CA TRP A 88 17.91 -10.98 28.22
C TRP A 88 18.17 -12.04 29.29
N VAL A 89 17.11 -12.72 29.72
CA VAL A 89 17.15 -13.81 30.70
C VAL A 89 16.96 -15.15 29.97
N PRO A 90 17.96 -16.03 29.95
CA PRO A 90 17.82 -17.37 29.37
C PRO A 90 16.74 -18.18 30.11
N ASN A 91 15.96 -18.96 29.36
CA ASN A 91 15.08 -19.96 29.97
C ASN A 91 15.99 -21.03 30.60
N ALA A 92 15.73 -21.40 31.86
CA ALA A 92 16.49 -22.44 32.52
C ALA A 92 16.45 -23.71 31.64
N ALA A 93 17.61 -24.19 31.19
CA ALA A 93 17.69 -25.45 30.48
C ALA A 93 17.14 -26.53 31.41
N GLU A 94 16.09 -27.24 31.00
CA GLU A 94 15.84 -28.59 31.53
C GLU A 94 17.08 -29.40 31.19
N GLN A 95 17.99 -29.51 32.17
CA GLN A 95 19.10 -30.44 32.11
C GLN A 95 18.46 -31.83 32.14
N ALA A 96 18.28 -32.40 30.94
CA ALA A 96 17.99 -33.81 30.80
C ALA A 96 19.12 -34.58 31.48
N GLY A 97 18.81 -35.18 32.63
CA GLY A 97 19.71 -36.07 33.34
C GLY A 97 20.16 -37.18 32.40
N ALA A 98 21.47 -37.27 32.20
CA ALA A 98 22.14 -38.44 31.69
C ALA A 98 23.21 -38.82 32.73
N GLU A 99 22.79 -39.63 33.70
CA GLU A 99 23.63 -40.64 34.35
C GLU A 99 23.22 -42.01 33.83
#